data_AF-D7GWL8-F1
#
_entry.id   AF-D7GWL8-F1
#
_cell.length_a   1.000
_cell.length_b   1.000
_cell.length_c   1.000
_cell.angle_alpha   90.00
_cell.angle_beta   90.00
_cell.angle_gamma   90.00
#
_symmetry.space_group_name_H-M   'P 1'
#
loop_
_entity.id
_entity.type
_entity.pdbx_description
1 polymer ?
#
loop_
_entity_poly.entity_id
_entity_poly.type
_entity_poly.pdbx_seq_one_letter_code
_entity_poly.pdbx_strand_id
1 'polypeptide(L)'
;MKNKNRGFTLAELLIMVAIVGVLLAISIPIFNKNLESSRESVDLSNVRSAYSEVMAAVVSEDDEHAVKVVPLKQKIEKWQSKDPVTIAGITHSNNEGDTANWIGYPVAGGECEVSYQAGVGVILNWKGSTVKPEAPYPFNVNCDLQKPLLDSKILERPELIRHFNFEIDSRCNTGSQLVAAIMTEVKKDPDNLMNYGTWAYLGKGGTKQKEEKRYLFWTSVDTNAVGAGKEIPVIISTGDGRYYVSETTTATRRSGSNSYVAIADHLTPDGYVACTENGTKYQDLKEAYDAYTKLVTTGAYQDYKDTLPKK
;
A
#
# COMPACT_ATOMS: atom_id res chain seq x y z
N MET A 1 -42.51 -49.32 -21.69
CA MET A 1 -42.73 -48.05 -20.95
C MET A 1 -41.72 -47.02 -21.42
N LYS A 2 -42.14 -45.88 -21.99
CA LYS A 2 -41.23 -44.77 -22.36
C LYS A 2 -41.16 -43.77 -21.20
N ASN A 3 -40.00 -43.68 -20.55
CA ASN A 3 -39.73 -42.67 -19.51
C ASN A 3 -39.69 -41.28 -20.15
N LYS A 4 -40.63 -40.41 -19.78
CA LYS A 4 -40.60 -38.98 -20.10
C LYS A 4 -39.76 -38.25 -19.05
N ASN A 5 -38.44 -38.21 -19.24
CA ASN A 5 -37.61 -37.28 -18.50
C ASN A 5 -37.71 -35.91 -19.18
N ARG A 6 -38.50 -34.99 -18.59
CA ARG A 6 -38.51 -33.58 -19.00
C ARG A 6 -37.25 -32.92 -18.46
N GLY A 7 -36.34 -32.52 -19.35
CA GLY A 7 -35.19 -31.69 -18.98
C GLY A 7 -35.60 -30.24 -18.74
N PHE A 8 -34.78 -29.51 -17.97
CA PHE A 8 -34.96 -28.08 -17.73
C PHE A 8 -34.80 -27.27 -19.01
N THR A 9 -35.63 -26.24 -19.17
CA THR A 9 -35.56 -25.27 -20.26
C THR A 9 -34.53 -24.18 -19.96
N LEU A 10 -34.00 -23.55 -21.02
CA LEU A 10 -33.05 -22.45 -20.89
C LEU A 10 -33.65 -21.26 -20.10
N ALA A 11 -34.94 -20.99 -20.30
CA ALA A 11 -35.64 -19.91 -19.60
C ALA A 11 -35.70 -20.15 -18.08
N GLU A 12 -35.95 -21.39 -17.65
CA GLU A 12 -35.96 -21.75 -16.23
C GLU A 12 -34.58 -21.53 -15.58
N LEU A 13 -33.51 -21.90 -16.28
CA LEU A 13 -32.15 -21.67 -15.80
C LEU A 13 -31.82 -20.17 -15.69
N LEU A 14 -32.23 -19.36 -16.67
CA LEU A 14 -31.98 -17.91 -16.67
C LEU A 14 -32.69 -17.19 -15.51
N ILE A 15 -33.95 -17.56 -15.24
CA ILE A 15 -34.70 -17.00 -14.10
C ILE A 15 -34.02 -17.39 -12.78
N MET A 16 -33.55 -18.64 -12.65
CA MET A 16 -32.84 -19.11 -11.45
C MET A 16 -31.58 -18.28 -11.19
N VAL A 17 -30.75 -18.05 -12.21
CA VAL A 17 -29.52 -17.26 -12.10
C VAL A 17 -29.84 -15.80 -11.71
N ALA A 18 -30.90 -15.22 -12.28
CA ALA A 18 -31.33 -13.87 -11.94
C ALA A 18 -31.75 -13.74 -10.46
N ILE A 19 -32.54 -14.69 -9.94
CA ILE A 19 -32.97 -14.71 -8.54
C ILE A 19 -31.76 -14.87 -7.60
N VAL A 20 -30.83 -15.78 -7.92
CA VAL A 20 -29.60 -15.97 -7.13
C VAL A 20 -28.76 -14.69 -7.11
N GLY A 21 -28.63 -13.99 -8.24
CA GLY A 21 -27.91 -12.72 -8.32
C GLY A 21 -28.48 -11.66 -7.38
N VAL A 22 -29.80 -11.49 -7.33
CA VAL A 22 -30.47 -10.54 -6.43
C VAL A 22 -30.26 -10.92 -4.96
N LEU A 23 -30.35 -12.20 -4.61
CA LEU A 23 -30.12 -12.68 -3.24
C LEU A 23 -28.67 -12.45 -2.79
N LEU A 24 -27.70 -12.68 -3.67
CA LEU A 24 -26.28 -12.45 -3.37
C LEU A 24 -25.98 -10.98 -3.14
N ALA A 25 -26.58 -10.08 -3.94
CA ALA A 25 -26.39 -8.64 -3.79
C ALA A 25 -26.81 -8.12 -2.40
N ILE A 26 -27.87 -8.68 -1.81
CA ILE A 26 -28.35 -8.32 -0.46
C ILE A 26 -27.56 -9.06 0.62
N SER A 27 -27.20 -10.32 0.37
CA SER A 27 -26.61 -11.19 1.39
C SER A 27 -25.15 -10.86 1.71
N ILE A 28 -24.35 -10.50 0.70
CA ILE A 28 -22.90 -10.23 0.88
C ILE A 28 -22.63 -9.07 1.86
N PRO A 29 -23.29 -7.89 1.75
CA PRO A 29 -23.09 -6.80 2.71
C PRO A 29 -23.48 -7.17 4.14
N ILE A 30 -24.58 -7.89 4.32
CA ILE A 30 -25.06 -8.35 5.64
C ILE A 30 -24.06 -9.32 6.25
N PHE A 31 -23.60 -10.29 5.46
CA PHE A 31 -22.61 -11.26 5.89
C PHE A 31 -21.30 -10.60 6.32
N ASN A 32 -20.80 -9.63 5.53
CA ASN A 32 -19.59 -8.87 5.87
C ASN A 32 -19.76 -8.08 7.18
N LYS A 33 -20.90 -7.42 7.39
CA LYS A 33 -21.22 -6.72 8.64
C LYS A 33 -21.24 -7.66 9.85
N ASN A 34 -21.85 -8.84 9.71
CA ASN A 34 -21.92 -9.83 10.79
C ASN A 34 -20.55 -10.45 11.10
N LEU A 35 -19.73 -10.71 10.08
CA LEU A 35 -18.36 -11.15 10.26
C LEU A 35 -17.54 -10.11 11.03
N GLU A 36 -17.68 -8.84 10.67
CA GLU A 36 -16.96 -7.76 11.35
C GLU A 36 -17.43 -7.57 12.79
N SER A 37 -18.74 -7.64 13.04
CA SER A 37 -19.31 -7.60 14.40
C SER A 37 -18.85 -8.79 15.25
N SER A 38 -18.62 -9.96 14.63
CA SER A 38 -18.09 -11.14 15.33
C SER A 38 -16.63 -10.94 15.73
N ARG A 39 -15.82 -10.32 14.87
CA ARG A 39 -14.42 -9.97 15.18
C ARG A 39 -14.36 -8.96 16.32
N GLU A 40 -15.17 -7.90 16.25
CA GLU A 40 -15.31 -6.91 17.31
C GLU A 40 -15.71 -7.56 18.64
N SER A 41 -16.67 -8.49 18.64
CA SER A 41 -17.05 -9.19 19.87
C SER A 41 -15.89 -9.97 20.50
N VAL A 42 -15.01 -10.56 19.69
CA VAL A 42 -13.80 -11.24 20.17
C VAL A 42 -12.80 -10.23 20.72
N ASP A 43 -12.59 -9.12 20.02
CA ASP A 43 -11.67 -8.06 20.44
C ASP A 43 -12.12 -7.46 21.78
N LEU A 44 -13.40 -7.12 21.92
CA LEU A 44 -13.98 -6.63 23.18
C LEU A 44 -13.82 -7.64 24.32
N SER A 45 -13.98 -8.94 24.04
CA SER A 45 -13.78 -10.00 25.04
C SER A 45 -12.31 -10.10 25.48
N ASN A 46 -11.38 -10.03 24.53
CA ASN A 46 -9.96 -10.11 24.81
C ASN A 46 -9.46 -8.88 25.58
N VAL A 47 -9.92 -7.68 25.21
CA VAL A 47 -9.60 -6.44 25.94
C VAL A 47 -10.16 -6.47 27.37
N ARG A 48 -11.38 -6.99 27.59
CA ARG A 48 -11.93 -7.19 28.95
C ARG A 48 -11.12 -8.20 29.77
N SER A 49 -10.60 -9.23 29.12
CA SER A 49 -9.74 -10.23 29.78
C SER A 49 -8.40 -9.60 30.18
N ALA A 50 -7.77 -8.86 29.27
CA ALA A 50 -6.55 -8.12 29.54
C ALA A 50 -6.72 -7.06 30.63
N TYR A 51 -7.86 -6.34 30.65
CA TYR A 51 -8.22 -5.45 31.75
C TYR A 51 -8.23 -6.19 33.10
N SER A 52 -8.83 -7.38 33.14
CA SER A 52 -8.91 -8.18 34.37
C SER A 52 -7.53 -8.67 34.83
N GLU A 53 -6.66 -9.04 33.89
CA GLU A 53 -5.27 -9.41 34.17
C GLU A 53 -4.46 -8.24 34.72
N VAL A 54 -4.55 -7.05 34.08
CA VAL A 54 -3.86 -5.83 34.53
C VAL A 54 -4.33 -5.45 35.93
N MET A 55 -5.63 -5.47 36.20
CA MET A 55 -6.17 -5.16 37.53
C MET A 55 -5.73 -6.19 38.58
N ALA A 56 -5.66 -7.47 38.21
CA ALA A 56 -5.19 -8.51 39.13
C ALA A 56 -3.71 -8.32 39.49
N ALA A 57 -2.86 -7.96 38.51
CA ALA A 57 -1.44 -7.66 38.73
C ALA A 57 -1.25 -6.43 39.64
N VAL A 58 -1.98 -5.34 39.38
CA VAL A 58 -1.93 -4.12 40.21
C VAL A 58 -2.33 -4.42 41.66
N VAL A 59 -3.39 -5.20 41.88
CA VAL A 59 -3.90 -5.49 43.24
C VAL A 59 -3.05 -6.53 43.98
N SER A 60 -2.55 -7.54 43.28
CA SER A 60 -1.91 -8.70 43.92
C SER A 60 -0.39 -8.60 43.97
N GLU A 61 0.21 -7.94 42.98
CA GLU A 61 1.67 -7.87 42.78
C GLU A 61 2.22 -6.45 42.99
N ASP A 62 1.36 -5.47 43.32
CA ASP A 62 1.71 -4.04 43.48
C ASP A 62 2.41 -3.45 42.24
N ASP A 63 2.10 -4.01 41.06
CA ASP A 63 2.66 -3.55 39.78
C ASP A 63 1.86 -2.36 39.26
N GLU A 64 2.25 -1.15 39.69
CA GLU A 64 1.66 0.11 39.24
C GLU A 64 1.85 0.41 37.74
N HIS A 65 2.62 -0.41 37.02
CA HIS A 65 2.93 -0.24 35.59
C HIS A 65 2.52 -1.46 34.75
N ALA A 66 1.57 -2.27 35.21
CA ALA A 66 1.10 -3.43 34.46
C ALA A 66 0.56 -3.03 33.08
N VAL A 67 1.08 -3.68 32.03
CA VAL A 67 0.68 -3.48 30.63
C VAL A 67 0.39 -4.81 29.97
N LYS A 68 -0.73 -4.89 29.25
CA LYS A 68 -1.09 -6.02 28.40
C LYS A 68 -1.49 -5.55 27.01
N VAL A 69 -0.86 -6.10 25.99
CA VAL A 69 -1.17 -5.80 24.58
C VAL A 69 -2.12 -6.88 24.03
N VAL A 70 -3.23 -6.44 23.43
CA VAL A 70 -4.26 -7.28 22.83
C VAL A 70 -4.29 -7.05 21.32
N PRO A 71 -3.93 -8.04 20.49
CA PRO A 71 -4.04 -7.91 19.04
C PRO A 71 -5.51 -7.99 18.60
N LEU A 72 -5.92 -7.00 17.80
CA LEU A 72 -7.28 -6.88 17.26
C LEU A 72 -7.48 -7.77 16.04
N LYS A 73 -8.67 -8.37 15.93
CA LYS A 73 -9.13 -9.19 14.82
C LYS A 73 -9.94 -8.39 13.80
N GLN A 74 -10.49 -7.24 14.19
CA GLN A 74 -11.20 -6.32 13.30
C GLN A 74 -10.37 -5.95 12.06
N LYS A 75 -11.06 -5.74 10.95
CA LYS A 75 -10.53 -5.41 9.62
C LYS A 75 -11.07 -4.08 9.07
N ILE A 76 -12.05 -3.47 9.72
CA ILE A 76 -12.58 -2.15 9.35
C ILE A 76 -12.20 -1.15 10.45
N GLU A 77 -11.50 -0.09 10.04
CA GLU A 77 -11.15 1.02 10.93
C GLU A 77 -12.40 1.72 11.46
N LYS A 78 -12.38 2.11 12.75
CA LYS A 78 -13.50 2.72 13.45
C LYS A 78 -14.79 1.90 13.41
N TRP A 79 -14.71 0.60 13.13
CA TRP A 79 -15.89 -0.25 13.20
C TRP A 79 -16.35 -0.40 14.64
N GLN A 80 -17.63 -0.09 14.88
CA GLN A 80 -18.35 -0.42 16.09
C GLN A 80 -19.75 -0.90 15.71
N SER A 81 -20.13 -2.09 16.17
CA SER A 81 -21.49 -2.63 15.99
C SER A 81 -22.52 -1.85 16.81
N LYS A 82 -22.06 -1.22 17.90
CA LYS A 82 -22.83 -0.33 18.77
C LYS A 82 -21.95 0.86 19.14
N ASP A 83 -22.49 2.06 19.00
CA ASP A 83 -21.83 3.31 19.36
C ASP A 83 -22.79 4.05 20.33
N PRO A 84 -22.43 4.26 21.62
CA PRO A 84 -21.13 4.01 22.23
C PRO A 84 -20.84 2.54 22.60
N VAL A 85 -19.55 2.23 22.79
CA VAL A 85 -19.05 0.96 23.32
C VAL A 85 -18.66 1.10 24.79
N THR A 86 -18.98 0.10 25.61
CA THR A 86 -18.52 0.01 27.01
C THR A 86 -17.61 -1.20 27.24
N ILE A 87 -16.41 -0.95 27.77
CA ILE A 87 -15.41 -1.95 28.15
C ILE A 87 -15.02 -1.71 29.60
N ALA A 88 -15.31 -2.67 30.47
CA ALA A 88 -14.95 -2.62 31.89
C ALA A 88 -15.34 -1.29 32.59
N GLY A 89 -16.52 -0.75 32.26
CA GLY A 89 -17.03 0.50 32.83
C GLY A 89 -16.57 1.79 32.11
N ILE A 90 -15.58 1.70 31.21
CA ILE A 90 -15.16 2.81 30.35
C ILE A 90 -16.07 2.82 29.12
N THR A 91 -16.76 3.94 28.88
CA THR A 91 -17.66 4.12 27.73
C THR A 91 -17.12 5.20 26.81
N HIS A 92 -17.08 4.93 25.50
CA HIS A 92 -16.56 5.85 24.49
C HIS A 92 -17.31 5.70 23.17
N SER A 93 -17.51 6.82 22.48
CA SER A 93 -18.14 6.87 21.16
C SER A 93 -17.13 7.17 20.05
N ASN A 94 -17.32 6.66 18.83
CA ASN A 94 -16.41 6.91 17.70
C ASN A 94 -16.19 8.39 17.34
N ASN A 95 -17.16 9.25 17.65
CA ASN A 95 -17.11 10.70 17.38
C ASN A 95 -16.54 11.51 18.55
N GLU A 96 -16.19 10.87 19.66
CA GLU A 96 -15.53 11.51 20.80
C GLU A 96 -14.02 11.53 20.60
N GLY A 97 -13.37 12.60 21.07
CA GLY A 97 -11.90 12.65 21.14
C GLY A 97 -11.35 11.73 22.22
N ASP A 98 -10.04 11.74 22.38
CA ASP A 98 -9.36 10.99 23.44
C ASP A 98 -9.83 11.44 24.84
N THR A 99 -9.88 10.48 25.76
CA THR A 99 -10.14 10.70 27.19
C THR A 99 -8.98 10.14 28.01
N ALA A 100 -8.98 10.38 29.31
CA ALA A 100 -7.93 9.85 30.19
C ALA A 100 -7.83 8.32 30.19
N ASN A 101 -8.94 7.61 29.92
CA ASN A 101 -9.03 6.15 29.97
C ASN A 101 -9.22 5.50 28.58
N TRP A 102 -9.30 6.30 27.52
CA TRP A 102 -9.53 5.83 26.15
C TRP A 102 -8.78 6.71 25.16
N ILE A 103 -7.78 6.15 24.49
CA ILE A 103 -6.91 6.86 23.55
C ILE A 103 -7.03 6.18 22.19
N GLY A 104 -7.34 6.95 21.14
CA GLY A 104 -7.48 6.46 19.78
C GLY A 104 -8.75 5.66 19.54
N TYR A 105 -8.73 4.89 18.45
CA TYR A 105 -9.86 4.07 17.99
C TYR A 105 -9.35 2.74 17.41
N PRO A 106 -10.18 1.68 17.39
CA PRO A 106 -9.80 0.42 16.78
C PRO A 106 -9.50 0.60 15.30
N VAL A 107 -8.32 0.14 14.90
CA VAL A 107 -7.84 0.12 13.52
C VAL A 107 -7.74 -1.32 13.02
N ALA A 108 -7.83 -1.51 11.70
CA ALA A 108 -7.74 -2.83 11.09
C ALA A 108 -6.43 -3.53 11.48
N GLY A 109 -6.51 -4.73 12.05
CA GLY A 109 -5.35 -5.49 12.54
C GLY A 109 -4.56 -4.82 13.66
N GLY A 110 -5.12 -3.78 14.29
CA GLY A 110 -4.57 -2.99 15.39
C GLY A 110 -4.17 -3.78 16.63
N GLU A 111 -3.73 -3.06 17.65
CA GLU A 111 -3.61 -3.60 19.00
C GLU A 111 -4.26 -2.63 19.98
N CYS A 112 -4.82 -3.16 21.06
CA CYS A 112 -5.21 -2.38 22.22
C CYS A 112 -4.20 -2.65 23.32
N GLU A 113 -3.45 -1.62 23.71
CA GLU A 113 -2.63 -1.66 24.92
C GLU A 113 -3.50 -1.29 26.11
N VAL A 114 -3.67 -2.24 27.02
CA VAL A 114 -4.36 -2.06 28.29
C VAL A 114 -3.29 -1.84 29.35
N SER A 115 -3.26 -0.66 29.94
CA SER A 115 -2.28 -0.28 30.97
C SER A 115 -2.96 0.28 32.20
N TYR A 116 -2.28 0.28 33.34
CA TYR A 116 -2.72 0.96 34.54
C TYR A 116 -1.83 2.17 34.84
N GLN A 117 -2.43 3.25 35.33
CA GLN A 117 -1.71 4.40 35.85
C GLN A 117 -2.36 4.91 37.14
N ALA A 118 -1.56 5.08 38.19
CA ALA A 118 -2.02 5.61 39.47
C ALA A 118 -2.70 6.99 39.30
N GLY A 119 -3.88 7.16 39.89
CA GLY A 119 -4.68 8.40 39.79
C GLY A 119 -5.56 8.52 38.53
N VAL A 120 -5.31 7.73 37.49
CA VAL A 120 -6.13 7.67 36.25
C VAL A 120 -6.93 6.37 36.17
N GLY A 121 -6.37 5.27 36.66
CA GLY A 121 -6.94 3.93 36.52
C GLY A 121 -6.46 3.23 35.25
N VAL A 122 -7.27 2.31 34.72
CA VAL A 122 -6.92 1.58 33.49
C VAL A 122 -7.11 2.47 32.26
N ILE A 123 -6.17 2.42 31.35
CA ILE A 123 -6.15 3.14 30.08
C ILE A 123 -6.25 2.12 28.95
N LEU A 124 -7.21 2.33 28.05
CA LEU A 124 -7.35 1.60 26.81
C LEU A 124 -6.74 2.42 25.67
N ASN A 125 -5.54 2.05 25.25
CA ASN A 125 -4.82 2.74 24.19
C ASN A 125 -4.90 1.92 22.90
N TRP A 126 -5.80 2.34 22.01
CA TRP A 126 -6.01 1.73 20.71
C TRP A 126 -4.95 2.21 19.74
N LYS A 127 -3.98 1.35 19.46
CA LYS A 127 -2.84 1.67 18.62
C LYS A 127 -3.06 1.11 17.22
N GLY A 128 -2.73 1.96 16.24
CA GLY A 128 -2.30 1.55 14.91
C GLY A 128 -1.32 0.41 15.05
N SER A 129 -1.68 -0.77 14.57
CA SER A 129 -0.88 -1.97 14.79
C SER A 129 0.58 -1.76 14.40
N THR A 130 1.50 -2.23 15.24
CA THR A 130 2.85 -2.57 14.75
C THR A 130 2.83 -3.87 13.93
N VAL A 131 1.73 -4.63 14.00
CA VAL A 131 1.40 -5.76 13.13
C VAL A 131 0.43 -5.27 12.05
N LYS A 132 0.98 -4.72 10.96
CA LYS A 132 0.18 -4.39 9.77
C LYS A 132 -0.82 -5.55 9.52
N PRO A 133 -2.15 -5.32 9.49
CA PRO A 133 -3.06 -6.32 8.97
C PRO A 133 -2.46 -6.72 7.64
N GLU A 134 -2.27 -8.02 7.37
CA GLU A 134 -1.67 -8.51 6.13
C GLU A 134 -2.01 -7.59 4.96
N ALA A 135 -1.13 -6.63 4.67
CA ALA A 135 -1.51 -5.58 3.76
C ALA A 135 -1.60 -6.28 2.41
N PRO A 136 -2.65 -6.05 1.60
CA PRO A 136 -2.73 -6.68 0.28
C PRO A 136 -1.50 -6.36 -0.58
N TYR A 137 -0.70 -5.36 -0.17
CA TYR A 137 0.50 -4.89 -0.81
C TYR A 137 1.66 -4.83 0.21
N PRO A 138 2.91 -5.07 -0.20
CA PRO A 138 4.09 -5.00 0.67
C PRO A 138 4.52 -3.55 1.00
N PHE A 139 3.76 -2.55 0.56
CA PHE A 139 4.06 -1.12 0.66
C PHE A 139 2.76 -0.31 0.87
N ASN A 140 2.87 0.97 1.20
CA ASN A 140 1.74 1.89 1.30
C ASN A 140 1.26 2.29 -0.10
N VAL A 141 0.10 1.79 -0.53
CA VAL A 141 -0.49 2.12 -1.85
C VAL A 141 -0.90 3.58 -2.04
N ASN A 142 -0.89 4.38 -0.97
CA ASN A 142 -1.11 5.82 -1.01
C ASN A 142 0.21 6.62 -0.91
N CYS A 143 1.37 5.97 -1.03
CA CYS A 143 2.65 6.68 -0.96
C CYS A 143 2.83 7.65 -2.12
N ASP A 144 3.44 8.81 -1.84
CA ASP A 144 3.76 9.80 -2.85
C ASP A 144 5.09 9.43 -3.54
N LEU A 145 4.98 9.09 -4.82
CA LEU A 145 6.09 8.69 -5.67
C LEU A 145 6.94 9.85 -6.18
N GLN A 146 6.51 11.10 -6.02
CA GLN A 146 7.26 12.30 -6.39
C GLN A 146 7.98 12.91 -5.18
N LYS A 147 7.47 12.65 -3.96
CA LYS A 147 8.01 13.19 -2.71
C LYS A 147 9.52 12.98 -2.55
N PRO A 148 10.11 11.79 -2.80
CA PRO A 148 11.55 11.60 -2.64
C PRO A 148 12.40 12.50 -3.56
N LEU A 149 11.95 12.73 -4.80
CA LEU A 149 12.61 13.67 -5.71
C LEU A 149 12.57 15.10 -5.16
N LEU A 150 11.40 15.54 -4.68
CA LEU A 150 11.20 16.90 -4.17
C LEU A 150 11.98 17.13 -2.87
N ASP A 151 11.86 16.24 -1.90
CA ASP A 151 12.51 16.33 -0.59
C ASP A 151 14.04 16.26 -0.68
N SER A 152 14.57 15.56 -1.69
CA SER A 152 16.01 15.44 -1.90
C SER A 152 16.66 16.76 -2.32
N LYS A 153 15.84 17.76 -2.70
CA LYS A 153 16.24 19.08 -3.20
C LYS A 153 17.17 19.05 -4.40
N ILE A 154 17.31 17.91 -5.08
CA ILE A 154 18.22 17.81 -6.21
C ILE A 154 17.78 18.69 -7.39
N LEU A 155 16.48 19.00 -7.50
CA LEU A 155 15.96 19.93 -8.51
C LEU A 155 16.48 21.35 -8.37
N GLU A 156 17.03 21.72 -7.20
CA GLU A 156 17.67 23.02 -6.95
C GLU A 156 19.15 23.03 -7.37
N ARG A 157 19.71 21.87 -7.73
CA ARG A 157 21.12 21.77 -8.11
C ARG A 157 21.40 22.47 -9.44
N PRO A 158 22.51 23.23 -9.56
CA PRO A 158 22.86 23.95 -10.78
C PRO A 158 22.90 23.07 -12.04
N GLU A 159 23.28 21.81 -11.90
CA GLU A 159 23.36 20.83 -12.98
C GLU A 159 21.97 20.57 -13.60
N LEU A 160 20.94 20.40 -12.77
CA LEU A 160 19.56 20.19 -13.23
C LEU A 160 18.85 21.48 -13.65
N ILE A 161 19.32 22.63 -13.17
CA ILE A 161 18.83 23.94 -13.62
C ILE A 161 19.36 24.27 -15.03
N ARG A 162 20.65 23.98 -15.29
CA ARG A 162 21.29 24.26 -16.60
C ARG A 162 20.93 23.22 -17.65
N HIS A 163 20.87 21.95 -17.25
CA HIS A 163 20.45 20.85 -18.10
C HIS A 163 19.10 20.35 -17.62
N PHE A 164 18.06 21.02 -18.09
CA PHE A 164 16.71 20.69 -17.67
C PHE A 164 16.31 19.27 -18.07
N ASN A 165 16.90 18.60 -19.07
CA ASN A 165 16.55 17.21 -19.34
C ASN A 165 17.43 16.28 -18.51
N PHE A 166 16.82 15.47 -17.65
CA PHE A 166 17.56 14.53 -16.81
C PHE A 166 16.98 13.12 -16.86
N GLU A 167 17.84 12.16 -16.55
CA GLU A 167 17.54 10.77 -16.23
C GLU A 167 18.34 10.43 -14.97
N ILE A 168 17.67 9.98 -13.92
CA ILE A 168 18.29 9.54 -12.68
C ILE A 168 17.76 8.14 -12.39
N ASP A 169 18.54 7.13 -12.78
CA ASP A 169 18.19 5.72 -12.65
C ASP A 169 18.77 5.11 -11.36
N SER A 170 17.94 4.40 -10.62
CA SER A 170 18.29 3.73 -9.34
C SER A 170 19.44 2.74 -9.45
N ARG A 171 19.68 2.15 -10.64
CA ARG A 171 20.82 1.24 -10.88
C ARG A 171 22.14 1.99 -11.02
N CYS A 172 22.13 3.31 -11.22
CA CYS A 172 23.32 4.16 -11.12
C CYS A 172 23.70 4.41 -9.64
N ASN A 173 23.72 3.36 -8.82
CA ASN A 173 23.87 3.45 -7.36
C ASN A 173 25.33 3.54 -6.88
N THR A 174 26.30 3.40 -7.79
CA THR A 174 27.73 3.48 -7.48
C THR A 174 28.26 4.85 -7.87
N GLY A 175 28.47 5.73 -6.89
CA GLY A 175 29.12 7.04 -7.08
C GLY A 175 28.21 8.19 -7.52
N SER A 176 26.92 7.96 -7.80
CA SER A 176 25.98 9.03 -8.14
C SER A 176 25.44 9.72 -6.88
N GLN A 177 25.81 10.98 -6.69
CA GLN A 177 25.26 11.81 -5.61
C GLN A 177 23.76 12.08 -5.77
N LEU A 178 23.24 12.11 -7.00
CA LEU A 178 21.82 12.33 -7.26
C LEU A 178 20.98 11.13 -6.81
N VAL A 179 21.41 9.92 -7.18
CA VAL A 179 20.75 8.68 -6.75
C VAL A 179 20.86 8.52 -5.23
N ALA A 180 22.03 8.80 -4.65
CA ALA A 180 22.23 8.73 -3.20
C ALA A 180 21.30 9.67 -2.42
N ALA A 181 21.08 10.90 -2.91
CA ALA A 181 20.18 11.86 -2.29
C ALA A 181 18.72 11.37 -2.33
N ILE A 182 18.24 10.90 -3.48
CA ILE A 182 16.88 10.33 -3.59
C ILE A 182 16.72 9.09 -2.70
N MET A 183 17.67 8.15 -2.76
CA MET A 183 17.63 6.93 -1.94
C MET A 183 17.63 7.24 -0.45
N THR A 184 18.26 8.34 -0.02
CA THR A 184 18.21 8.80 1.38
C THR A 184 16.79 9.19 1.78
N GLU A 185 16.06 9.90 0.92
CA GLU A 185 14.66 10.27 1.17
C GLU A 185 13.72 9.06 1.06
N VAL A 186 13.89 8.19 0.08
CA VAL A 186 13.11 6.94 -0.07
C VAL A 186 13.22 6.08 1.19
N LYS A 187 14.41 5.98 1.80
CA LYS A 187 14.62 5.19 3.02
C LYS A 187 13.98 5.76 4.29
N LYS A 188 13.58 7.04 4.29
CA LYS A 188 12.82 7.63 5.41
C LYS A 188 11.40 7.11 5.48
N ASP A 189 10.88 6.60 4.35
CA ASP A 189 9.58 5.96 4.24
C ASP A 189 9.77 4.50 3.79
N PRO A 190 9.95 3.54 4.72
CA PRO A 190 10.17 2.13 4.38
C PRO A 190 8.98 1.50 3.64
N ASP A 191 7.82 2.16 3.67
CA ASP A 191 6.60 1.71 3.01
C ASP A 191 6.42 2.35 1.63
N ASN A 192 7.40 3.11 1.14
CA ASN A 192 7.38 3.64 -0.22
C ASN A 192 7.67 2.52 -1.24
N LEU A 193 6.88 2.46 -2.31
CA LEU A 193 7.04 1.49 -3.41
C LEU A 193 8.46 1.48 -4.00
N MET A 194 9.15 2.62 -3.99
CA MET A 194 10.50 2.74 -4.54
C MET A 194 11.55 1.91 -3.80
N ASN A 195 11.28 1.43 -2.57
CA ASN A 195 12.14 0.48 -1.86
C ASN A 195 12.11 -0.94 -2.45
N TYR A 196 11.13 -1.22 -3.31
CA TYR A 196 10.76 -2.58 -3.70
C TYR A 196 10.91 -2.87 -5.20
N GLY A 197 11.80 -2.16 -5.89
CA GLY A 197 11.99 -2.36 -7.32
C GLY A 197 13.12 -1.52 -7.94
N THR A 198 13.18 -1.54 -9.26
CA THR A 198 13.98 -0.62 -10.05
C THR A 198 13.15 0.59 -10.41
N TRP A 199 13.72 1.78 -10.24
CA TRP A 199 13.06 3.03 -10.59
C TRP A 199 14.01 3.97 -11.32
N ALA A 200 13.45 4.93 -12.05
CA ALA A 200 14.16 6.08 -12.57
C ALA A 200 13.26 7.32 -12.56
N TYR A 201 13.83 8.48 -12.24
CA TYR A 201 13.18 9.74 -12.54
C TYR A 201 13.69 10.30 -13.87
N LEU A 202 12.77 10.74 -14.72
CA LEU A 202 13.07 11.33 -16.02
C LEU A 202 12.32 12.65 -16.19
N GLY A 203 12.84 13.52 -17.05
CA GLY A 203 12.11 14.70 -17.53
C GLY A 203 12.78 16.02 -17.17
N LYS A 204 11.98 17.03 -16.79
CA LYS A 204 12.41 18.42 -16.66
C LYS A 204 12.87 18.80 -15.24
N GLY A 205 14.15 19.09 -15.09
CA GLY A 205 14.84 19.55 -13.88
C GLY A 205 14.78 21.06 -13.68
N GLY A 206 15.01 21.49 -12.44
CA GLY A 206 14.83 22.88 -12.04
C GLY A 206 13.44 23.17 -11.48
N THR A 207 13.38 24.00 -10.44
CA THR A 207 12.15 24.34 -9.71
C THR A 207 11.15 25.21 -10.50
N LYS A 208 11.56 25.76 -11.65
CA LYS A 208 10.70 26.57 -12.53
C LYS A 208 10.00 25.77 -13.62
N GLN A 209 10.31 24.49 -13.77
CA GLN A 209 9.70 23.65 -14.79
C GLN A 209 8.37 23.11 -14.31
N LYS A 210 7.42 22.96 -15.24
CA LYS A 210 6.11 22.42 -14.93
C LYS A 210 6.20 20.96 -14.51
N GLU A 211 5.38 20.58 -13.54
CA GLU A 211 5.50 19.29 -12.83
C GLU A 211 5.10 18.11 -13.70
N GLU A 212 4.14 18.29 -14.61
CA GLU A 212 3.71 17.28 -15.57
C GLU A 212 4.80 16.88 -16.58
N LYS A 213 5.95 17.57 -16.57
CA LYS A 213 7.13 17.22 -17.37
C LYS A 213 8.15 16.38 -16.60
N ARG A 214 7.80 15.91 -15.39
CA ARG A 214 8.59 14.97 -14.59
C ARG A 214 7.86 13.64 -14.49
N TYR A 215 8.62 12.56 -14.53
CA TYR A 215 8.11 11.20 -14.54
C TYR A 215 8.93 10.36 -13.57
N LEU A 216 8.26 9.55 -12.76
CA LEU A 216 8.85 8.38 -12.12
C LEU A 216 8.45 7.16 -12.94
N PHE A 217 9.43 6.35 -13.34
CA PHE A 217 9.23 5.02 -13.87
C PHE A 217 9.61 4.02 -12.78
N TRP A 218 8.79 3.00 -12.56
CA TRP A 218 9.03 1.95 -11.57
C TRP A 218 8.69 0.57 -12.14
N THR A 219 9.47 -0.45 -11.77
CA THR A 219 9.19 -1.85 -12.06
C THR A 219 9.72 -2.73 -10.93
N SER A 220 9.07 -3.85 -10.66
CA SER A 220 9.56 -4.87 -9.71
C SER A 220 10.79 -5.62 -10.22
N VAL A 221 11.07 -5.55 -11.53
CA VAL A 221 12.15 -6.28 -12.19
C VAL A 221 13.51 -5.70 -11.83
N ASP A 222 14.48 -6.55 -11.47
CA ASP A 222 15.90 -6.15 -11.44
C ASP A 222 16.46 -6.13 -12.86
N THR A 223 16.64 -4.92 -13.40
CA THR A 223 17.09 -4.72 -14.78
C THR A 223 18.50 -5.26 -15.02
N ASN A 224 19.37 -5.28 -14.00
CA ASN A 224 20.70 -5.88 -14.12
C ASN A 224 20.62 -7.40 -14.29
N ALA A 225 19.67 -8.05 -13.60
CA ALA A 225 19.47 -9.50 -13.70
C ALA A 225 18.87 -9.91 -15.05
N VAL A 226 17.96 -9.09 -15.59
CA VAL A 226 17.30 -9.35 -16.88
C VAL A 226 18.19 -9.02 -18.08
N GLY A 227 19.08 -8.04 -17.95
CA GLY A 227 19.98 -7.61 -19.01
C GLY A 227 19.37 -6.57 -19.96
N ALA A 228 20.20 -6.02 -20.85
CA ALA A 228 19.82 -4.99 -21.81
C ALA A 228 19.03 -5.55 -23.01
N GLY A 229 18.23 -4.68 -23.66
CA GLY A 229 17.43 -5.02 -24.83
C GLY A 229 16.19 -5.86 -24.52
N LYS A 230 15.68 -5.80 -23.28
CA LYS A 230 14.52 -6.58 -22.83
C LYS A 230 13.34 -5.66 -22.57
N GLU A 231 12.18 -6.04 -23.09
CA GLU A 231 10.93 -5.36 -22.77
C GLU A 231 10.47 -5.73 -21.37
N ILE A 232 10.10 -4.72 -20.58
CA ILE A 232 9.63 -4.87 -19.21
C ILE A 232 8.39 -4.00 -18.99
N PRO A 233 7.45 -4.43 -18.14
CA PRO A 233 6.35 -3.57 -17.75
C PRO A 233 6.85 -2.52 -16.75
N VAL A 234 6.27 -1.33 -16.80
CA VAL A 234 6.56 -0.22 -15.88
C VAL A 234 5.28 0.45 -15.40
N ILE A 235 5.28 0.87 -14.14
CA ILE A 235 4.36 1.87 -13.61
C ILE A 235 5.00 3.24 -13.85
N ILE A 236 4.25 4.19 -14.37
CA ILE A 236 4.68 5.57 -14.58
C ILE A 236 3.81 6.49 -13.74
N SER A 237 4.44 7.33 -12.91
CA SER A 237 3.80 8.43 -12.18
C SER A 237 4.31 9.76 -12.72
N THR A 238 3.40 10.63 -13.17
CA THR A 238 3.76 11.99 -13.59
C THR A 238 3.77 12.94 -12.40
N GLY A 239 4.55 14.02 -12.49
CA GLY A 239 4.67 15.00 -11.40
C GLY A 239 3.38 15.71 -11.00
N ASP A 240 2.36 15.69 -11.87
CA ASP A 240 1.00 16.17 -11.58
C ASP A 240 0.05 15.08 -11.05
N GLY A 241 0.59 13.96 -10.57
CA GLY A 241 -0.14 12.94 -9.81
C GLY A 241 -0.94 11.94 -10.65
N ARG A 242 -0.63 11.76 -11.93
CA ARG A 242 -1.30 10.76 -12.78
C ARG A 242 -0.50 9.47 -12.85
N TYR A 243 -1.21 8.34 -12.99
CA TYR A 243 -0.62 7.01 -13.02
C TYR A 243 -0.92 6.30 -14.33
N TYR A 244 0.08 5.58 -14.84
CA TYR A 244 0.00 4.79 -16.05
C TYR A 244 0.70 3.45 -15.85
N VAL A 245 0.25 2.41 -16.56
CA VAL A 245 1.02 1.18 -16.77
C VAL A 245 1.35 1.07 -18.24
N SER A 246 2.62 0.87 -18.55
CA SER A 246 3.18 0.84 -19.90
C SER A 246 4.34 -0.15 -19.95
N GLU A 247 5.14 -0.06 -21.01
CA GLU A 247 6.34 -0.87 -21.21
C GLU A 247 7.53 -0.04 -21.66
N THR A 248 8.73 -0.52 -21.32
CA THR A 248 10.01 0.06 -21.74
C THR A 248 10.98 -1.03 -22.15
N THR A 249 11.97 -0.69 -22.95
CA THR A 249 13.10 -1.57 -23.27
C THR A 249 14.29 -1.23 -22.39
N THR A 250 14.88 -2.19 -21.67
CA THR A 250 16.09 -1.97 -20.87
C THR A 250 17.31 -1.67 -21.74
N ALA A 251 18.30 -0.94 -21.21
CA ALA A 251 19.52 -0.64 -21.96
C ALA A 251 20.75 -0.47 -21.08
N THR A 252 21.92 -0.82 -21.61
CA THR A 252 23.19 -0.61 -20.91
C THR A 252 23.52 0.88 -20.85
N ARG A 253 23.90 1.36 -19.66
CA ARG A 253 24.46 2.67 -19.39
C ARG A 253 25.88 2.56 -18.86
N ARG A 254 26.69 3.59 -19.07
CA ARG A 254 28.03 3.72 -18.48
C ARG A 254 28.03 4.86 -17.45
N SER A 255 28.61 4.59 -16.30
CA SER A 255 28.89 5.57 -15.24
C SER A 255 30.36 5.46 -14.85
N GLY A 256 31.19 6.33 -15.41
CA GLY A 256 32.65 6.21 -15.31
C GLY A 256 33.15 4.87 -15.86
N SER A 257 33.85 4.09 -15.03
CA SER A 257 34.33 2.74 -15.37
C SER A 257 33.28 1.64 -15.18
N ASN A 258 32.12 1.96 -14.60
CA ASN A 258 31.08 0.98 -14.30
C ASN A 258 29.99 0.99 -15.37
N SER A 259 29.31 -0.15 -15.53
CA SER A 259 28.10 -0.25 -16.35
C SER A 259 26.95 -0.80 -15.53
N TYR A 260 25.75 -0.37 -15.86
CA TYR A 260 24.49 -0.89 -15.29
C TYR A 260 23.44 -0.98 -16.40
N VAL A 261 22.35 -1.70 -16.14
CA VAL A 261 21.20 -1.78 -17.06
C VAL A 261 20.10 -0.85 -16.56
N ALA A 262 19.81 0.20 -17.32
CA ALA A 262 18.74 1.16 -17.02
C ALA A 262 17.35 0.59 -17.29
N ILE A 263 16.35 1.16 -16.61
CA ILE A 263 14.94 0.77 -16.72
C ILE A 263 14.34 1.03 -18.11
N ALA A 264 14.91 1.97 -18.86
CA ALA A 264 14.49 2.31 -20.20
C ALA A 264 15.71 2.59 -21.09
N ASP A 265 15.50 2.50 -22.40
CA ASP A 265 16.51 2.90 -23.38
C ASP A 265 16.73 4.41 -23.34
N HIS A 266 17.60 4.95 -24.20
CA HIS A 266 17.95 6.36 -24.27
C HIS A 266 16.77 7.20 -24.79
N LEU A 267 15.73 7.29 -23.95
CA LEU A 267 14.50 7.99 -24.26
C LEU A 267 14.78 9.48 -24.37
N THR A 268 14.28 10.08 -25.45
CA THR A 268 14.22 11.54 -25.60
C THR A 268 13.05 12.09 -24.77
N PRO A 269 12.93 13.43 -24.62
CA PRO A 269 11.73 14.03 -24.02
C PRO A 269 10.41 13.53 -24.63
N ASP A 270 10.37 13.31 -25.94
CA ASP A 270 9.22 12.77 -26.65
C ASP A 270 9.02 11.28 -26.36
N GLY A 271 10.12 10.54 -26.09
CA GLY A 271 10.08 9.15 -25.66
C GLY A 271 9.38 8.95 -24.32
N TYR A 272 9.66 9.79 -23.32
CA TYR A 272 8.96 9.70 -22.02
C TYR A 272 7.44 9.96 -22.17
N VAL A 273 7.07 10.92 -23.03
CA VAL A 273 5.67 11.24 -23.33
C VAL A 273 4.99 10.07 -24.04
N ALA A 274 5.64 9.49 -25.04
CA ALA A 274 5.14 8.33 -25.77
C ALA A 274 4.87 7.14 -24.84
N CYS A 275 5.72 6.88 -23.85
CA CYS A 275 5.46 5.85 -22.84
C CYS A 275 4.14 6.08 -22.08
N THR A 276 3.77 7.33 -21.80
CA THR A 276 2.47 7.64 -21.16
C THR A 276 1.29 7.64 -22.13
N GLU A 277 1.49 8.03 -23.39
CA GLU A 277 0.44 8.04 -24.42
C GLU A 277 0.05 6.62 -24.87
N ASN A 278 1.05 5.73 -24.95
CA ASN A 278 0.86 4.31 -25.26
C ASN A 278 0.43 3.50 -24.02
N GLY A 279 0.60 4.05 -22.82
CA GLY A 279 0.25 3.41 -21.56
C GLY A 279 -1.24 3.49 -21.24
N THR A 280 -1.71 2.58 -20.38
CA THR A 280 -3.08 2.65 -19.84
C THR A 280 -3.09 3.53 -18.59
N LYS A 281 -4.00 4.51 -18.53
CA LYS A 281 -4.15 5.44 -17.39
C LYS A 281 -4.99 4.81 -16.27
N TYR A 282 -4.59 5.04 -15.02
CA TYR A 282 -5.29 4.60 -13.81
C TYR A 282 -5.59 5.77 -12.87
N GLN A 283 -6.56 5.61 -11.96
CA GLN A 283 -6.96 6.68 -11.04
C GLN A 283 -5.91 6.95 -9.98
N ASP A 284 -5.27 5.89 -9.47
CA ASP A 284 -4.32 5.96 -8.38
C ASP A 284 -3.23 4.88 -8.50
N LEU A 285 -2.26 4.92 -7.57
CA LEU A 285 -1.17 3.96 -7.51
C LEU A 285 -1.66 2.54 -7.25
N LYS A 286 -2.74 2.37 -6.47
CA LYS A 286 -3.29 1.06 -6.15
C LYS A 286 -3.79 0.36 -7.42
N GLU A 287 -4.60 1.05 -8.22
CA GLU A 287 -5.12 0.53 -9.49
C GLU A 287 -3.99 0.23 -10.49
N ALA A 288 -3.01 1.14 -10.60
CA ALA A 288 -1.85 0.93 -11.46
C ALA A 288 -1.02 -0.28 -11.02
N TYR A 289 -0.81 -0.46 -9.71
CA TYR A 289 -0.09 -1.60 -9.17
C TYR A 289 -0.87 -2.92 -9.33
N ASP A 290 -2.19 -2.91 -9.16
CA ASP A 290 -3.05 -4.07 -9.41
C ASP A 290 -2.97 -4.50 -10.89
N ALA A 291 -2.99 -3.55 -11.82
CA ALA A 291 -2.85 -3.82 -13.24
C ALA A 291 -1.44 -4.34 -13.60
N TYR A 292 -0.39 -3.71 -13.06
CA TYR A 292 0.99 -4.19 -13.19
C TYR A 292 1.14 -5.62 -12.67
N THR A 293 0.58 -5.92 -11.50
CA THR A 293 0.60 -7.26 -10.89
C THR A 293 -0.05 -8.29 -11.80
N LYS A 294 -1.19 -7.96 -12.42
CA LYS A 294 -1.83 -8.84 -13.41
C LYS A 294 -0.94 -9.10 -14.61
N LEU A 295 -0.26 -8.08 -15.14
CA LEU A 295 0.67 -8.23 -16.26
C LEU A 295 1.80 -9.22 -15.96
N VAL A 296 2.40 -9.13 -14.77
CA VAL A 296 3.54 -9.99 -14.39
C VAL A 296 3.13 -11.35 -13.82
N THR A 297 1.87 -11.56 -13.41
CA THR A 297 1.42 -12.86 -12.85
C THR A 297 0.64 -13.70 -13.84
N THR A 298 -0.19 -13.08 -14.68
CA THR A 298 -1.13 -13.76 -15.59
C THR A 298 -1.16 -13.14 -16.99
N GLY A 299 -0.40 -12.07 -17.23
CA GLY A 299 -0.36 -11.35 -18.51
C GLY A 299 0.85 -11.68 -19.38
N ALA A 300 1.29 -10.70 -20.16
CA ALA A 300 2.40 -10.85 -21.13
C ALA A 300 3.78 -10.98 -20.49
N TYR A 301 3.92 -10.65 -19.20
CA TYR A 301 5.19 -10.54 -18.49
C TYR A 301 5.32 -11.57 -17.35
N GLN A 302 4.72 -12.75 -17.52
CA GLN A 302 4.67 -13.83 -16.53
C GLN A 302 6.05 -14.33 -16.06
N ASP A 303 7.07 -14.17 -16.89
CA ASP A 303 8.45 -14.51 -16.55
C ASP A 303 8.99 -13.65 -15.38
N TYR A 304 8.32 -12.55 -15.06
CA TYR A 304 8.66 -11.64 -13.96
C TYR A 304 7.77 -11.81 -12.73
N LYS A 305 6.91 -12.83 -12.66
CA LYS A 305 6.02 -13.05 -11.50
C LYS A 305 6.75 -13.09 -10.15
N ASP A 306 7.96 -13.64 -10.15
CA ASP A 306 8.77 -13.85 -8.95
C ASP A 306 9.56 -12.60 -8.53
N THR A 307 9.53 -11.54 -9.34
CA THR A 307 10.15 -10.24 -9.03
C THR A 307 9.25 -9.35 -8.20
N LEU A 308 7.95 -9.68 -8.09
CA LEU A 308 7.03 -8.93 -7.25
C LEU A 308 7.55 -8.87 -5.81
N PRO A 309 7.46 -7.70 -5.16
CA PRO A 309 7.89 -7.58 -3.79
C PRO A 309 7.10 -8.52 -2.90
N LYS A 310 7.85 -9.27 -2.10
CA LYS A 310 7.30 -10.24 -1.17
C LYS A 310 6.98 -9.53 0.14
N LYS A 311 5.97 -10.04 0.84
CA LYS A 311 5.75 -9.70 2.24
C LYS A 311 6.93 -10.20 3.08
#